data_AF-G0U7T1-F1
#
_entry.id   AF-G0U7T1-F1
#
_cell.length_a   1.000
_cell.length_b   1.000
_cell.length_c   1.000
_cell.angle_alpha   90.00
_cell.angle_beta   90.00
_cell.angle_gamma   90.00
#
_symmetry.space_group_name_H-M   'P 1'
#
loop_
_entity.id
_entity.type
_entity.pdbx_description
1 polymer ?
#
loop_
_entity_poly.entity_id
_entity_poly.type
_entity_poly.pdbx_seq_one_letter_code
_entity_poly.pdbx_strand_id
1 'polypeptide(L)'
;MTSRYREKAIPSLVAVLCARPALPFCFYTRWLMHDFHTTRWFQVNPSAQVKRTRLGRSSIDKPTVEMLSVNRYGGNKKREALVAAFRTYRSVSQSEATLNAGREALSAVEFEDFSLEDDEASEVAVDFACLYLNACLLFSVHPTPDTMQQLLAGLTPRLESPLHWECLLSVLIALMRPTMASAGTNAVAFVGLLRLSFGEETLQNFSADGILLLLIATTRALAALHCIQVEEDEMAYLAQIQQMALKALVATPCSATRLRERMIVGADALCWRLAVGAHHTSEGELWLPDIMQHLHGTGNECLLEELSVSQCTSVLCASCLAFAPHPPTYSSGAIAEGVAHSPQYQRVLDCVVRHLSQRVRVHSLGDTVCALAGILINTEARLRYRKYPLALLESCRDQIREEISSPGSLNTEGDADAQALADMLVQLGSSFDDDLANVALSVSRELQAIQGSMGEK
;
A
#
# COMPACT_ATOMS: atom_id res chain seq x y z
N MET A 1 -11.73 20.20 -23.09
CA MET A 1 -10.30 19.93 -23.41
C MET A 1 -9.60 19.12 -22.33
N THR A 2 -9.86 19.34 -21.04
CA THR A 2 -9.23 18.62 -19.91
C THR A 2 -9.50 17.11 -19.83
N SER A 3 -10.63 16.58 -20.33
CA SER A 3 -10.88 15.11 -20.25
C SER A 3 -9.99 14.28 -21.18
N ARG A 4 -9.67 14.77 -22.39
CA ARG A 4 -8.79 14.04 -23.34
C ARG A 4 -7.34 13.90 -22.87
N TYR A 5 -6.85 14.84 -22.06
CA TYR A 5 -5.50 14.77 -21.50
C TYR A 5 -5.43 13.82 -20.30
N ARG A 6 -6.54 13.68 -19.55
CA ARG A 6 -6.65 12.76 -18.41
C ARG A 6 -6.71 11.30 -18.84
N GLU A 7 -7.48 10.97 -19.87
CA GLU A 7 -7.61 9.60 -20.39
C GLU A 7 -6.27 8.97 -20.85
N LYS A 8 -5.27 9.79 -21.19
CA LYS A 8 -3.99 9.32 -21.74
C LYS A 8 -2.83 9.31 -20.73
N ALA A 9 -2.82 10.23 -19.75
CA ALA A 9 -1.81 10.26 -18.68
C ALA A 9 -1.89 9.06 -17.73
N ILE A 10 -3.07 8.44 -17.67
CA ILE A 10 -3.40 7.33 -16.78
C ILE A 10 -2.53 6.08 -17.08
N PRO A 11 -2.44 5.54 -18.31
CA PRO A 11 -1.60 4.39 -18.62
C PRO A 11 -0.14 4.50 -18.19
N SER A 12 0.52 5.63 -18.46
CA SER A 12 1.93 5.86 -18.10
C SER A 12 2.12 5.95 -16.60
N LEU A 13 1.17 6.57 -15.87
CA LEU A 13 1.19 6.59 -14.41
C LEU A 13 0.98 5.18 -13.84
N VAL A 14 0.05 4.39 -14.38
CA VAL A 14 -0.18 3.00 -13.96
C VAL A 14 1.10 2.16 -14.10
N ALA A 15 1.78 2.24 -15.24
CA ALA A 15 3.00 1.48 -15.50
C ALA A 15 4.06 1.71 -14.40
N VAL A 16 4.28 2.97 -14.03
CA VAL A 16 5.24 3.35 -12.98
C VAL A 16 4.76 2.97 -11.59
N LEU A 17 3.47 3.13 -11.29
CA LEU A 17 2.92 2.72 -10.00
C LEU A 17 3.01 1.20 -9.80
N CYS A 18 2.85 0.41 -10.87
CA CYS A 18 3.03 -1.05 -10.84
C CYS A 18 4.50 -1.46 -10.62
N ALA A 19 5.45 -0.73 -11.22
CA ALA A 19 6.88 -1.03 -11.12
C ALA A 19 7.50 -0.60 -9.77
N ARG A 20 6.86 0.34 -9.05
CA ARG A 20 7.39 0.86 -7.80
C ARG A 20 7.44 -0.20 -6.68
N PRO A 21 8.54 -0.21 -5.89
CA PRO A 21 8.66 -1.12 -4.77
C PRO A 21 7.54 -0.86 -3.75
N ALA A 22 7.14 -1.92 -3.04
CA ALA A 22 6.13 -1.78 -2.00
C ALA A 22 6.60 -0.79 -0.93
N LEU A 23 5.66 0.04 -0.44
CA LEU A 23 5.96 1.00 0.61
C LEU A 23 6.58 0.27 1.82
N PRO A 24 7.75 0.70 2.32
CA PRO A 24 8.37 0.08 3.48
C PRO A 24 7.53 0.43 4.71
N PHE A 25 6.60 -0.45 5.06
CA PHE A 25 5.68 -0.24 6.18
C PHE A 25 6.14 -1.08 7.37
N CYS A 26 6.73 -0.45 8.38
CA CYS A 26 7.29 -1.13 9.56
C CYS A 26 6.23 -1.87 10.40
N PHE A 27 4.95 -1.49 10.29
CA PHE A 27 3.86 -2.16 10.99
C PHE A 27 3.40 -3.46 10.29
N TYR A 28 3.70 -3.63 9.01
CA TYR A 28 3.39 -4.85 8.27
C TYR A 28 3.95 -6.06 9.02
N THR A 29 5.21 -6.00 9.48
CA THR A 29 5.86 -7.10 10.20
C THR A 29 5.28 -7.41 11.57
N ARG A 30 4.65 -6.44 12.24
CA ARG A 30 4.08 -6.66 13.58
C ARG A 30 2.94 -7.66 13.53
N TRP A 31 2.07 -7.52 12.54
CA TRP A 31 0.85 -8.31 12.40
C TRP A 31 1.06 -9.56 11.54
N LEU A 32 1.94 -9.49 10.54
CA LEU A 32 2.30 -10.62 9.67
C LEU A 32 2.79 -11.86 10.41
N MET A 33 3.34 -11.64 11.60
CA MET A 33 4.00 -12.67 12.37
C MET A 33 3.20 -13.04 13.61
N HIS A 34 2.01 -12.49 13.83
CA HIS A 34 1.27 -12.74 15.06
C HIS A 34 0.91 -14.23 15.20
N ASP A 35 1.26 -14.83 16.35
CA ASP A 35 0.84 -16.16 16.74
C ASP A 35 -0.29 -15.99 17.74
N PHE A 36 -1.53 -16.33 17.35
CA PHE A 36 -2.77 -16.07 18.08
C PHE A 36 -2.95 -16.96 19.32
N HIS A 37 -1.94 -16.99 20.17
CA HIS A 37 -1.88 -17.85 21.34
C HIS A 37 -2.10 -17.11 22.63
N THR A 38 -2.96 -17.69 23.46
CA THR A 38 -3.14 -17.30 24.85
C THR A 38 -2.35 -18.24 25.75
N THR A 39 -1.21 -17.78 26.24
CA THR A 39 -0.56 -18.40 27.41
C THR A 39 -1.28 -17.93 28.67
N ARG A 40 -2.00 -18.83 29.36
CA ARG A 40 -2.52 -18.55 30.70
C ARG A 40 -1.46 -18.94 31.73
N TRP A 41 -1.09 -17.97 32.55
CA TRP A 41 -0.17 -18.16 33.66
C TRP A 41 -1.00 -18.50 34.90
N PHE A 42 -0.76 -19.66 35.50
CA PHE A 42 -1.36 -20.00 36.78
C PHE A 42 -0.28 -19.99 37.86
N GLN A 43 -0.49 -19.19 38.90
CA GLN A 43 0.36 -19.22 40.08
C GLN A 43 -0.11 -20.38 40.97
N VAL A 44 0.61 -21.50 40.92
CA VAL A 44 0.29 -22.66 41.76
C VAL A 44 1.05 -22.56 43.08
N ASN A 45 0.56 -21.71 44.01
CA ASN A 45 0.55 -21.97 45.47
C ASN A 45 0.00 -20.78 46.29
N PRO A 46 -1.30 -20.69 46.59
CA PRO A 46 -1.81 -19.79 47.63
C PRO A 46 -1.52 -20.31 49.06
N SER A 47 -1.05 -21.56 49.20
CA SER A 47 -0.88 -22.26 50.49
C SER A 47 0.57 -22.59 50.84
N ALA A 48 1.57 -21.99 50.16
CA ALA A 48 2.98 -22.09 50.55
C ALA A 48 3.20 -21.44 51.93
N GLN A 49 3.00 -22.23 52.98
CA GLN A 49 3.41 -21.83 54.33
C GLN A 49 4.92 -21.68 54.33
N VAL A 50 5.39 -20.51 54.76
CA VAL A 50 6.81 -20.22 54.98
C VAL A 50 7.37 -21.25 55.97
N LYS A 51 7.97 -22.32 55.46
CA LYS A 51 8.71 -23.27 56.31
C LYS A 51 10.06 -22.65 56.62
N ARG A 52 10.26 -22.29 57.89
CA ARG A 52 11.58 -21.89 58.38
C ARG A 52 12.43 -23.13 58.56
N THR A 53 13.62 -23.13 57.96
CA THR A 53 14.63 -24.13 58.29
C THR A 53 15.09 -23.94 59.75
N ARG A 54 15.64 -24.99 60.38
CA ARG A 54 16.16 -24.95 61.78
C ARG A 54 17.20 -23.85 62.04
N LEU A 55 17.72 -23.17 61.00
CA LEU A 55 18.70 -22.08 61.06
C LEU A 55 18.09 -20.69 60.78
N GLY A 56 16.76 -20.55 60.77
CA GLY A 56 16.10 -19.24 60.62
C GLY A 56 16.15 -18.65 59.20
N ARG A 57 16.71 -19.35 58.22
CA ARG A 57 16.66 -18.94 56.81
C ARG A 57 15.31 -19.36 56.22
N SER A 58 14.60 -18.38 55.66
CA SER A 58 13.37 -18.59 54.89
C SER A 58 13.71 -19.40 53.64
N SER A 59 13.26 -20.66 53.57
CA SER A 59 13.10 -21.31 52.27
C SER A 59 11.77 -20.83 51.72
N ILE A 60 11.80 -19.75 50.95
CA ILE A 60 10.68 -19.43 50.07
C ILE A 60 10.68 -20.56 49.05
N ASP A 61 9.69 -21.45 49.11
CA ASP A 61 9.32 -22.24 47.94
C ASP A 61 9.11 -21.22 46.83
N LYS A 62 10.08 -21.11 45.91
CA LYS A 62 9.96 -20.19 44.78
C LYS A 62 8.61 -20.49 44.14
N PRO A 63 7.76 -19.49 43.88
CA PRO A 63 6.52 -19.75 43.17
C PRO A 63 6.89 -20.45 41.86
N THR A 64 6.56 -21.74 41.78
CA THR A 64 6.63 -22.49 40.53
C THR A 64 5.49 -21.93 39.70
N VAL A 65 5.85 -21.03 38.78
CA VAL A 65 4.94 -20.58 37.74
C VAL A 65 4.82 -21.74 36.77
N GLU A 66 3.72 -22.49 36.86
CA GLU A 66 3.44 -23.55 35.90
C GLU A 66 2.73 -22.89 34.70
N MET A 67 3.41 -22.89 33.56
CA MET A 67 2.84 -22.41 32.31
C MET A 67 2.05 -23.56 31.68
N LEU A 68 0.75 -23.61 31.94
CA LEU A 68 -0.16 -24.48 31.19
C LEU A 68 -0.51 -23.77 29.88
N SER A 69 0.22 -24.08 28.81
CA SER A 69 -0.23 -23.70 27.47
C SER A 69 -1.42 -24.60 27.09
N VAL A 70 -2.64 -24.15 27.36
CA VAL A 70 -3.82 -24.78 26.75
C VAL A 70 -3.73 -24.48 25.26
N ASN A 71 -3.54 -25.52 24.45
CA ASN A 71 -3.52 -25.33 23.00
C ASN A 71 -4.93 -24.87 22.57
N ARG A 72 -5.06 -23.60 22.19
CA ARG A 72 -6.34 -23.01 21.71
C ARG A 72 -6.92 -23.79 20.53
N TYR A 73 -6.07 -24.53 19.81
CA TYR A 73 -6.42 -25.35 18.66
C TYR A 73 -6.51 -26.85 18.98
N GLY A 74 -6.62 -27.18 20.27
CA GLY A 74 -6.74 -28.54 20.77
C GLY A 74 -7.89 -29.30 20.11
N GLY A 75 -7.64 -30.54 19.70
CA GLY A 75 -8.67 -31.43 19.12
C GLY A 75 -8.65 -31.52 17.59
N ASN A 76 -7.90 -30.67 16.90
CA ASN A 76 -7.60 -30.84 15.47
C ASN A 76 -6.09 -30.98 15.25
N LYS A 77 -5.63 -32.20 14.96
CA LYS A 77 -4.20 -32.52 14.79
C LYS A 77 -3.49 -31.68 13.74
N LYS A 78 -4.18 -31.30 12.65
CA LYS A 78 -3.59 -30.50 11.58
C LYS A 78 -3.37 -29.05 12.04
N ARG A 79 -4.35 -28.46 12.75
CA ARG A 79 -4.18 -27.13 13.37
C ARG A 79 -3.01 -27.12 14.34
N GLU A 80 -2.97 -28.12 15.22
CA GLU A 80 -1.90 -28.25 16.23
C GLU A 80 -0.52 -28.40 15.58
N ALA A 81 -0.41 -29.19 14.51
CA ALA A 81 0.82 -29.38 13.76
C ALA A 81 1.31 -28.07 13.11
N LEU A 82 0.42 -27.34 12.42
CA LEU A 82 0.78 -26.07 11.78
C LEU A 82 1.24 -25.03 12.81
N VAL A 83 0.50 -24.91 13.90
CA VAL A 83 0.84 -24.05 15.05
C VAL A 83 2.23 -24.36 15.59
N ALA A 84 2.51 -25.64 15.83
CA ALA A 84 3.78 -26.07 16.40
C ALA A 84 4.93 -25.78 15.44
N ALA A 85 4.74 -26.06 14.15
CA ALA A 85 5.74 -25.80 13.13
C ALA A 85 6.00 -24.29 12.95
N PHE A 86 4.94 -23.48 12.88
CA PHE A 86 5.02 -22.01 12.81
C PHE A 86 5.86 -21.43 13.95
N ARG A 87 5.56 -21.82 15.19
CA ARG A 87 6.30 -21.38 16.38
C ARG A 87 7.74 -21.85 16.39
N THR A 88 7.97 -23.12 16.05
CA THR A 88 9.31 -23.69 16.04
C THR A 88 10.19 -22.95 15.05
N TYR A 89 9.69 -22.74 13.83
CA TYR A 89 10.44 -22.00 12.82
C TYR A 89 10.66 -20.54 13.20
N ARG A 90 9.61 -19.85 13.69
CA ARG A 90 9.68 -18.43 14.03
C ARG A 90 10.58 -18.12 15.24
N SER A 91 10.47 -18.91 16.31
CA SER A 91 10.97 -18.54 17.63
C SER A 91 12.04 -19.48 18.19
N VAL A 92 12.24 -20.66 17.60
CA VAL A 92 13.16 -21.68 18.15
C VAL A 92 14.32 -21.96 17.19
N SER A 93 14.04 -22.30 15.93
CA SER A 93 15.05 -22.69 14.95
C SER A 93 14.58 -22.40 13.53
N GLN A 94 15.30 -21.54 12.81
CA GLN A 94 15.10 -21.24 11.39
C GLN A 94 15.92 -22.17 10.48
N SER A 95 16.01 -23.45 10.83
CA SER A 95 16.67 -24.45 10.01
C SER A 95 15.84 -24.85 8.78
N GLU A 96 16.49 -25.41 7.77
CA GLU A 96 15.80 -25.99 6.60
C GLU A 96 14.82 -27.11 7.01
N ALA A 97 15.17 -27.92 8.01
CA ALA A 97 14.31 -28.99 8.51
C ALA A 97 13.01 -28.45 9.12
N THR A 98 13.08 -27.38 9.92
CA THR A 98 11.90 -26.74 10.52
C THR A 98 11.09 -25.95 9.50
N LEU A 99 11.74 -25.40 8.46
CA LEU A 99 11.05 -24.81 7.31
C LEU A 99 10.22 -25.87 6.57
N ASN A 100 10.83 -27.01 6.24
CA ASN A 100 10.16 -28.09 5.51
C ASN A 100 9.01 -28.71 6.33
N ALA A 101 9.20 -28.92 7.63
CA ALA A 101 8.13 -29.35 8.52
C ALA A 101 6.95 -28.34 8.54
N GLY A 102 7.25 -27.04 8.47
CA GLY A 102 6.25 -25.98 8.34
C GLY A 102 5.47 -26.05 7.03
N ARG A 103 6.17 -26.26 5.91
CA ARG A 103 5.54 -26.45 4.59
C ARG A 103 4.63 -27.67 4.56
N GLU A 104 5.10 -28.80 5.08
CA GLU A 104 4.32 -30.04 5.17
C GLU A 104 3.07 -29.87 6.02
N ALA A 105 3.21 -29.27 7.21
CA ALA A 105 2.07 -29.02 8.10
C ALA A 105 1.04 -28.06 7.47
N LEU A 106 1.50 -27.05 6.74
CA LEU A 106 0.65 -26.08 6.06
C LEU A 106 -0.11 -26.71 4.89
N SER A 107 0.58 -27.50 4.06
CA SER A 107 -0.04 -28.20 2.91
C SER A 107 -1.06 -29.27 3.32
N ALA A 108 -1.03 -29.73 4.57
CA ALA A 108 -2.00 -30.70 5.10
C ALA A 108 -3.33 -30.06 5.54
N VAL A 109 -3.39 -28.74 5.71
CA VAL A 109 -4.60 -28.03 6.15
C VAL A 109 -5.58 -27.87 4.98
N GLU A 110 -6.81 -28.32 5.18
CA GLU A 110 -7.91 -28.20 4.21
C GLU A 110 -8.95 -27.18 4.71
N PHE A 111 -9.91 -26.79 3.86
CA PHE A 111 -10.90 -25.79 4.26
C PHE A 111 -11.79 -26.24 5.45
N GLU A 112 -12.11 -27.53 5.52
CA GLU A 112 -12.86 -28.11 6.65
C GLU A 112 -12.11 -27.94 7.99
N ASP A 113 -10.78 -27.84 7.95
CA ASP A 113 -9.94 -27.64 9.11
C ASP A 113 -10.03 -26.22 9.68
N PHE A 114 -10.81 -25.28 9.13
CA PHE A 114 -11.06 -23.98 9.79
C PHE A 114 -12.27 -24.01 10.74
N SER A 115 -13.17 -25.01 10.64
CA SER A 115 -14.42 -25.13 11.43
C SER A 115 -15.19 -23.81 11.54
N LEU A 116 -15.37 -23.14 10.41
CA LEU A 116 -16.11 -21.86 10.36
C LEU A 116 -17.62 -22.05 10.53
N GLU A 117 -18.14 -23.27 10.67
CA GLU A 117 -19.59 -23.52 10.77
C GLU A 117 -20.13 -23.54 12.23
N ASP A 118 -19.25 -23.63 13.23
CA ASP A 118 -19.64 -23.68 14.65
C ASP A 118 -19.63 -22.29 15.29
N ASP A 119 -20.82 -21.76 15.63
CA ASP A 119 -20.99 -20.44 16.25
C ASP A 119 -20.28 -20.29 17.61
N GLU A 120 -20.13 -21.38 18.38
CA GLU A 120 -19.46 -21.39 19.69
C GLU A 120 -17.92 -21.26 19.60
N ALA A 121 -17.32 -21.47 18.41
CA ALA A 121 -15.87 -21.46 18.20
C ALA A 121 -15.38 -20.36 17.24
N SER A 122 -16.24 -19.38 16.91
CA SER A 122 -16.00 -18.41 15.83
C SER A 122 -14.65 -17.66 15.95
N GLU A 123 -14.28 -17.22 17.16
CA GLU A 123 -13.02 -16.50 17.39
C GLU A 123 -11.78 -17.40 17.16
N VAL A 124 -11.86 -18.69 17.53
CA VAL A 124 -10.76 -19.66 17.33
C VAL A 124 -10.57 -19.95 15.83
N ALA A 125 -11.68 -20.02 15.08
CA ALA A 125 -11.66 -20.22 13.65
C ALA A 125 -11.02 -19.01 12.92
N VAL A 126 -11.38 -17.79 13.30
CA VAL A 126 -10.79 -16.56 12.75
C VAL A 126 -9.31 -16.44 13.10
N ASP A 127 -8.93 -16.73 14.34
CA ASP A 127 -7.52 -16.78 14.77
C ASP A 127 -6.71 -17.80 13.97
N PHE A 128 -7.27 -19.00 13.75
CA PHE A 128 -6.60 -20.03 12.97
C PHE A 128 -6.46 -19.63 11.50
N ALA A 129 -7.48 -19.01 10.91
CA ALA A 129 -7.42 -18.46 9.57
C ALA A 129 -6.32 -17.40 9.41
N CYS A 130 -6.22 -16.48 10.37
CA CYS A 130 -5.15 -15.48 10.37
C CYS A 130 -3.76 -16.12 10.53
N LEU A 131 -3.62 -17.13 11.40
CA LEU A 131 -2.38 -17.89 11.55
C LEU A 131 -2.00 -18.63 10.28
N TYR A 132 -2.95 -19.31 9.63
CA TYR A 132 -2.75 -20.02 8.37
C TYR A 132 -2.23 -19.08 7.29
N LEU A 133 -2.87 -17.92 7.13
CA LEU A 133 -2.46 -16.89 6.18
C LEU A 133 -1.05 -16.35 6.50
N ASN A 134 -0.72 -16.12 7.77
CA ASN A 134 0.64 -15.75 8.20
C ASN A 134 1.65 -16.85 7.86
N ALA A 135 1.29 -18.12 8.08
CA ALA A 135 2.14 -19.27 7.78
C ALA A 135 2.40 -19.41 6.28
N CYS A 136 1.41 -19.13 5.42
CA CYS A 136 1.58 -19.10 3.97
C CYS A 136 2.71 -18.16 3.55
N LEU A 137 2.81 -16.99 4.17
CA LEU A 137 3.91 -16.06 3.91
C LEU A 137 5.23 -16.53 4.49
N LEU A 138 5.23 -16.96 5.76
CA LEU A 138 6.45 -17.39 6.46
C LEU A 138 7.13 -18.58 5.76
N PHE A 139 6.35 -19.54 5.29
CA PHE A 139 6.86 -20.76 4.66
C PHE A 139 6.94 -20.67 3.12
N SER A 140 6.49 -19.55 2.55
CA SER A 140 6.41 -19.32 1.10
C SER A 140 5.59 -20.41 0.38
N VAL A 141 4.44 -20.77 0.95
CA VAL A 141 3.47 -21.69 0.37
C VAL A 141 2.16 -20.92 0.23
N HIS A 142 1.69 -20.75 -1.00
CA HIS A 142 0.51 -19.93 -1.25
C HIS A 142 -0.77 -20.75 -1.15
N PRO A 143 -1.86 -20.18 -0.61
CA PRO A 143 -3.16 -20.83 -0.67
C PRO A 143 -3.58 -21.00 -2.13
N THR A 144 -4.31 -22.07 -2.42
CA THR A 144 -4.95 -22.21 -3.73
C THR A 144 -6.04 -21.14 -3.90
N PRO A 145 -6.39 -20.77 -5.15
CA PRO A 145 -7.51 -19.89 -5.43
C PRO A 145 -8.79 -20.25 -4.68
N ASP A 146 -9.16 -21.53 -4.72
CA ASP A 146 -10.40 -22.04 -4.10
C ASP A 146 -10.35 -21.90 -2.58
N THR A 147 -9.23 -22.29 -1.96
CA THR A 147 -9.06 -22.16 -0.50
C THR A 147 -9.09 -20.70 -0.09
N MET A 148 -8.45 -19.79 -0.84
CA MET A 148 -8.49 -18.35 -0.54
C MET A 148 -9.91 -17.82 -0.62
N GLN A 149 -10.64 -18.13 -1.69
CA GLN A 149 -12.01 -17.66 -1.87
C GLN A 149 -12.95 -18.17 -0.78
N GLN A 150 -12.89 -19.47 -0.46
CA GLN A 150 -13.71 -20.08 0.60
C GLN A 150 -13.35 -19.51 1.97
N LEU A 151 -12.06 -19.32 2.26
CA LEU A 151 -11.59 -18.77 3.53
C LEU A 151 -12.10 -17.35 3.73
N LEU A 152 -11.94 -16.46 2.75
CA LEU A 152 -12.39 -15.08 2.88
C LEU A 152 -13.93 -14.98 2.94
N ALA A 153 -14.65 -15.78 2.16
CA ALA A 153 -16.11 -15.87 2.25
C ALA A 153 -16.56 -16.33 3.65
N GLY A 154 -15.90 -17.34 4.21
CA GLY A 154 -16.21 -17.85 5.55
C GLY A 154 -15.80 -16.89 6.70
N LEU A 155 -14.79 -16.04 6.49
CA LEU A 155 -14.40 -15.01 7.47
C LEU A 155 -15.35 -13.82 7.51
N THR A 156 -16.03 -13.53 6.41
CA THR A 156 -16.90 -12.36 6.24
C THR A 156 -17.81 -12.08 7.45
N PRO A 157 -18.67 -13.01 7.91
CA PRO A 157 -19.61 -12.72 9.01
C PRO A 157 -18.95 -12.67 10.40
N ARG A 158 -17.62 -12.86 10.51
CA ARG A 158 -16.92 -13.10 11.78
C ARG A 158 -15.82 -12.08 12.08
N LEU A 159 -15.57 -11.12 11.19
CA LEU A 159 -14.54 -10.10 11.35
C LEU A 159 -15.05 -8.90 12.18
N GLU A 160 -15.17 -9.10 13.48
CA GLU A 160 -15.61 -8.04 14.42
C GLU A 160 -14.44 -7.29 15.06
N SER A 161 -13.27 -7.92 15.19
CA SER A 161 -12.11 -7.35 15.88
C SER A 161 -11.20 -6.55 14.94
N PRO A 162 -10.76 -5.33 15.35
CA PRO A 162 -9.75 -4.58 14.62
C PRO A 162 -8.46 -5.38 14.41
N LEU A 163 -8.08 -6.22 15.39
CA LEU A 163 -6.88 -7.04 15.32
C LEU A 163 -6.94 -8.05 14.17
N HIS A 164 -8.09 -8.70 13.97
CA HIS A 164 -8.28 -9.69 12.90
C HIS A 164 -8.22 -9.02 11.53
N TRP A 165 -8.84 -7.85 11.39
CA TRP A 165 -8.72 -7.02 10.19
C TRP A 165 -7.27 -6.66 9.89
N GLU A 166 -6.52 -6.17 10.88
CA GLU A 166 -5.13 -5.77 10.70
C GLU A 166 -4.23 -6.94 10.28
N CYS A 167 -4.44 -8.13 10.87
CA CYS A 167 -3.68 -9.33 10.50
C CYS A 167 -4.03 -9.80 9.08
N LEU A 168 -5.33 -9.88 8.76
CA LEU A 168 -5.80 -10.28 7.44
C LEU A 168 -5.29 -9.33 6.35
N LEU A 169 -5.46 -8.02 6.53
CA LEU A 169 -5.01 -7.00 5.58
C LEU A 169 -3.49 -7.05 5.39
N SER A 170 -2.72 -7.25 6.47
CA SER A 170 -1.27 -7.40 6.39
C SER A 170 -0.86 -8.57 5.48
N VAL A 171 -1.53 -9.72 5.59
CA VAL A 171 -1.24 -10.85 4.70
C VAL A 171 -1.68 -10.57 3.27
N LEU A 172 -2.88 -10.03 3.07
CA LEU A 172 -3.41 -9.73 1.74
C LEU A 172 -2.52 -8.74 0.98
N ILE A 173 -1.97 -7.73 1.65
CA ILE A 173 -0.99 -6.80 1.05
C ILE A 173 0.21 -7.55 0.44
N ALA A 174 0.65 -8.64 1.08
CA ALA A 174 1.74 -9.48 0.60
C ALA A 174 1.33 -10.33 -0.61
N LEU A 175 0.17 -10.96 -0.51
CA LEU A 175 -0.34 -11.91 -1.49
C LEU A 175 -0.87 -11.24 -2.77
N MET A 176 -1.22 -9.96 -2.69
CA MET A 176 -1.66 -9.12 -3.82
C MET A 176 -0.52 -8.29 -4.43
N ARG A 177 0.75 -8.56 -4.08
CA ARG A 177 1.87 -7.89 -4.76
C ARG A 177 1.87 -8.26 -6.24
N PRO A 178 2.04 -7.31 -7.19
CA PRO A 178 2.00 -7.61 -8.62
C PRO A 178 3.00 -8.68 -9.10
N THR A 179 4.09 -8.90 -8.37
CA THR A 179 5.09 -9.95 -8.65
C THR A 179 4.60 -11.37 -8.33
N MET A 180 3.46 -11.50 -7.66
CA MET A 180 2.87 -12.78 -7.26
C MET A 180 1.96 -13.32 -8.36
N ALA A 181 2.16 -14.57 -8.78
CA ALA A 181 1.32 -15.20 -9.80
C ALA A 181 -0.17 -15.26 -9.43
N SER A 182 -0.48 -15.36 -8.13
CA SER A 182 -1.86 -15.42 -7.62
C SER A 182 -2.44 -14.04 -7.24
N ALA A 183 -1.73 -12.94 -7.50
CA ALA A 183 -2.14 -11.60 -7.06
C ALA A 183 -3.56 -11.23 -7.50
N GLY A 184 -3.89 -11.45 -8.77
CA GLY A 184 -5.20 -11.15 -9.33
C GLY A 184 -6.32 -11.95 -8.66
N THR A 185 -6.14 -13.26 -8.47
CA THR A 185 -7.14 -14.11 -7.81
C THR A 185 -7.33 -13.73 -6.34
N ASN A 186 -6.25 -13.39 -5.64
CA ASN A 186 -6.33 -12.90 -4.26
C ASN A 186 -7.05 -11.56 -4.18
N ALA A 187 -6.85 -10.68 -5.17
CA ALA A 187 -7.55 -9.40 -5.24
C ALA A 187 -9.06 -9.57 -5.47
N VAL A 188 -9.48 -10.46 -6.38
CA VAL A 188 -10.91 -10.80 -6.58
C VAL A 188 -11.53 -11.35 -5.30
N ALA A 189 -10.84 -12.28 -4.61
CA ALA A 189 -11.32 -12.82 -3.35
C ALA A 189 -11.44 -11.73 -2.26
N PHE A 190 -10.51 -10.77 -2.23
CA PHE A 190 -10.56 -9.63 -1.33
C PHE A 190 -11.72 -8.66 -1.65
N VAL A 191 -12.01 -8.41 -2.93
CA VAL A 191 -13.21 -7.65 -3.33
C VAL A 191 -14.48 -8.35 -2.84
N GLY A 192 -14.56 -9.66 -3.01
CA GLY A 192 -15.66 -10.48 -2.51
C GLY A 192 -15.85 -10.36 -0.99
N LEU A 193 -14.75 -10.47 -0.22
CA LEU A 193 -14.76 -10.22 1.23
C LEU A 193 -15.36 -8.86 1.57
N LEU A 194 -14.84 -7.80 0.94
CA LEU A 194 -15.27 -6.43 1.22
C LEU A 194 -16.76 -6.25 0.90
N ARG A 195 -17.25 -6.77 -0.24
CA ARG A 195 -18.67 -6.66 -0.61
C ARG A 195 -19.61 -7.28 0.42
N LEU A 196 -19.17 -8.33 1.09
CA LEU A 196 -20.01 -9.06 2.02
C LEU A 196 -19.85 -8.59 3.48
N SER A 197 -18.71 -7.98 3.86
CA SER A 197 -18.36 -7.63 5.26
C SER A 197 -18.16 -6.14 5.52
N PHE A 198 -17.96 -5.34 4.47
CA PHE A 198 -17.57 -3.94 4.59
C PHE A 198 -18.78 -3.02 4.46
N GLY A 199 -19.25 -2.52 5.61
CA GLY A 199 -20.19 -1.39 5.70
C GLY A 199 -19.51 -0.14 6.28
N GLU A 200 -20.20 1.01 6.23
CA GLU A 200 -19.70 2.25 6.88
C GLU A 200 -19.41 2.05 8.37
N GLU A 201 -20.20 1.20 9.04
CA GLU A 201 -20.03 0.81 10.44
C GLU A 201 -18.74 0.00 10.67
N THR A 202 -18.35 -0.86 9.71
CA THR A 202 -17.13 -1.67 9.78
C THR A 202 -15.89 -0.77 9.89
N LEU A 203 -15.87 0.36 9.18
CA LEU A 203 -14.75 1.31 9.22
C LEU A 203 -14.58 1.97 10.60
N GLN A 204 -15.65 2.10 11.40
CA GLN A 204 -15.58 2.64 12.76
C GLN A 204 -14.85 1.68 13.72
N ASN A 205 -14.83 0.38 13.40
CA ASN A 205 -14.13 -0.62 14.18
C ASN A 205 -12.63 -0.67 13.86
N PHE A 206 -12.15 0.09 12.87
CA PHE A 206 -10.74 0.07 12.50
C PHE A 206 -9.92 0.96 13.43
N SER A 207 -8.74 0.47 13.82
CA SER A 207 -7.73 1.35 14.40
C SER A 207 -7.14 2.26 13.31
N ALA A 208 -6.38 3.28 13.73
CA ALA A 208 -5.60 4.10 12.81
C ALA A 208 -4.65 3.27 11.91
N ASP A 209 -4.12 2.16 12.44
CA ASP A 209 -3.22 1.26 11.70
C ASP A 209 -4.03 0.38 10.73
N GLY A 210 -5.21 -0.07 11.14
CA GLY A 210 -6.16 -0.76 10.28
C GLY A 210 -6.57 0.07 9.06
N ILE A 211 -6.85 1.37 9.23
CA ILE A 211 -7.20 2.27 8.12
C ILE A 211 -6.04 2.36 7.11
N LEU A 212 -4.80 2.45 7.60
CA LEU A 212 -3.62 2.47 6.72
C LEU A 212 -3.44 1.16 5.98
N LEU A 213 -3.59 0.03 6.67
CA LEU A 213 -3.53 -1.29 6.04
C LEU A 213 -4.63 -1.47 4.99
N LEU A 214 -5.85 -0.95 5.24
CA LEU A 214 -6.93 -0.98 4.27
C LEU A 214 -6.59 -0.18 3.01
N LEU A 215 -6.02 1.02 3.16
CA LEU A 215 -5.57 1.83 2.03
C LEU A 215 -4.47 1.13 1.22
N ILE A 216 -3.51 0.49 1.89
CA ILE A 216 -2.47 -0.26 1.19
C ILE A 216 -3.07 -1.49 0.49
N ALA A 217 -3.92 -2.26 1.16
CA ALA A 217 -4.55 -3.46 0.61
C ALA A 217 -5.42 -3.14 -0.61
N THR A 218 -6.28 -2.12 -0.52
CA THR A 218 -7.11 -1.66 -1.65
C THR A 218 -6.25 -1.18 -2.81
N THR A 219 -5.17 -0.45 -2.55
CA THR A 219 -4.22 -0.01 -3.58
C THR A 219 -3.53 -1.19 -4.27
N ARG A 220 -3.14 -2.23 -3.53
CA ARG A 220 -2.56 -3.46 -4.10
C ARG A 220 -3.59 -4.25 -4.90
N ALA A 221 -4.82 -4.31 -4.43
CA ALA A 221 -5.92 -4.95 -5.16
C ALA A 221 -6.20 -4.23 -6.49
N LEU A 222 -6.27 -2.89 -6.49
CA LEU A 222 -6.40 -2.10 -7.72
C LEU A 222 -5.27 -2.39 -8.71
N ALA A 223 -4.03 -2.42 -8.24
CA ALA A 223 -2.88 -2.76 -9.08
C ALA A 223 -2.99 -4.17 -9.68
N ALA A 224 -3.32 -5.16 -8.86
CA ALA A 224 -3.46 -6.55 -9.29
C ALA A 224 -4.60 -6.73 -10.31
N LEU A 225 -5.77 -6.15 -10.04
CA LEU A 225 -6.94 -6.21 -10.94
C LEU A 225 -6.70 -5.49 -12.26
N HIS A 226 -6.00 -4.35 -12.23
CA HIS A 226 -5.61 -3.65 -13.45
C HIS A 226 -4.69 -4.53 -14.33
N CYS A 227 -3.72 -5.23 -13.73
CA CYS A 227 -2.83 -6.13 -14.47
C CYS A 227 -3.55 -7.30 -15.15
N ILE A 228 -4.67 -7.78 -14.57
CA ILE A 228 -5.47 -8.86 -15.14
C ILE A 228 -6.72 -8.37 -15.91
N GLN A 229 -6.85 -7.06 -16.14
CA GLN A 229 -7.91 -6.44 -16.94
C GLN A 229 -9.34 -6.84 -16.49
N VAL A 230 -9.58 -6.85 -15.18
CA VAL A 230 -10.90 -7.18 -14.62
C VAL A 230 -11.92 -6.05 -14.87
N GLU A 231 -13.21 -6.39 -14.77
CA GLU A 231 -14.36 -5.50 -14.95
C GLU A 231 -14.22 -4.18 -14.15
N GLU A 232 -14.64 -3.08 -14.79
CA GLU A 232 -14.57 -1.72 -14.21
C GLU A 232 -15.35 -1.59 -12.90
N ASP A 233 -16.39 -2.39 -12.70
CA ASP A 233 -17.23 -2.39 -11.50
C ASP A 233 -16.47 -2.78 -10.21
N GLU A 234 -15.50 -3.70 -10.30
CA GLU A 234 -14.69 -4.06 -9.13
C GLU A 234 -13.71 -2.93 -8.77
N MET A 235 -13.08 -2.32 -9.77
CA MET A 235 -12.17 -1.20 -9.58
C MET A 235 -12.91 0.03 -9.03
N ALA A 236 -14.12 0.31 -9.53
CA ALA A 236 -14.96 1.39 -9.03
C ALA A 236 -15.36 1.18 -7.56
N TYR A 237 -15.74 -0.05 -7.19
CA TYR A 237 -16.06 -0.41 -5.81
C TYR A 237 -14.86 -0.23 -4.86
N LEU A 238 -13.68 -0.72 -5.25
CA LEU A 238 -12.46 -0.51 -4.46
C LEU A 238 -12.10 0.96 -4.32
N ALA A 239 -12.28 1.77 -5.36
CA ALA A 239 -12.04 3.21 -5.31
C ALA A 239 -13.01 3.94 -4.36
N GLN A 240 -14.25 3.45 -4.21
CA GLN A 240 -15.20 3.95 -3.22
C GLN A 240 -14.74 3.62 -1.79
N ILE A 241 -14.31 2.39 -1.53
CA ILE A 241 -13.77 1.99 -0.22
C ILE A 241 -12.51 2.81 0.11
N GLN A 242 -11.62 2.97 -0.85
CA GLN A 242 -10.42 3.77 -0.70
C GLN A 242 -10.76 5.22 -0.32
N GLN A 243 -11.80 5.82 -0.93
CA GLN A 243 -12.30 7.14 -0.56
C GLN A 243 -12.83 7.18 0.88
N MET A 244 -13.58 6.17 1.32
CA MET A 244 -14.08 6.10 2.70
C MET A 244 -12.92 6.01 3.70
N ALA A 245 -11.93 5.14 3.42
CA ALA A 245 -10.75 4.98 4.26
C ALA A 245 -9.91 6.26 4.32
N LEU A 246 -9.77 6.97 3.20
CA LEU A 246 -9.11 8.28 3.13
C LEU A 246 -9.82 9.33 4.00
N LYS A 247 -11.17 9.37 4.00
CA LYS A 247 -11.96 10.25 4.90
C LYS A 247 -11.75 9.88 6.37
N ALA A 248 -11.77 8.60 6.72
CA ALA A 248 -11.54 8.15 8.09
C ALA A 248 -10.11 8.45 8.57
N LEU A 249 -9.11 8.38 7.67
CA LEU A 249 -7.73 8.70 7.99
C LEU A 249 -7.56 10.15 8.46
N VAL A 250 -8.32 11.08 7.86
CA VAL A 250 -8.37 12.50 8.25
C VAL A 250 -9.03 12.71 9.60
N ALA A 251 -10.15 12.03 9.84
CA ALA A 251 -10.91 12.19 11.07
C ALA A 251 -10.16 11.63 12.30
N THR A 252 -9.19 10.74 12.09
CA THR A 252 -8.46 10.06 13.16
C THR A 252 -7.25 10.88 13.61
N PRO A 253 -7.12 11.28 14.89
CA PRO A 253 -5.93 11.99 15.39
C PRO A 253 -4.62 11.22 15.12
N CYS A 254 -3.52 11.92 14.86
CA CYS A 254 -2.22 11.33 14.53
C CYS A 254 -1.12 11.73 15.52
N SER A 255 -0.26 10.79 15.91
CA SER A 255 1.02 11.12 16.53
C SER A 255 2.03 11.56 15.47
N ALA A 256 2.98 12.44 15.83
CA ALA A 256 4.00 12.95 14.90
C ALA A 256 4.77 11.83 14.18
N THR A 257 5.07 10.73 14.88
CA THR A 257 5.78 9.57 14.35
C THR A 257 5.03 8.77 13.29
N ARG A 258 3.72 9.00 13.13
CA ARG A 258 2.87 8.30 12.15
C ARG A 258 2.52 9.19 10.95
N LEU A 259 2.90 10.46 11.00
CA LEU A 259 2.57 11.44 9.96
C LEU A 259 3.23 11.09 8.62
N ARG A 260 4.46 10.58 8.67
CA ARG A 260 5.22 10.13 7.49
C ARG A 260 4.49 9.02 6.75
N GLU A 261 4.12 7.96 7.46
CA GLU A 261 3.41 6.81 6.92
C GLU A 261 2.06 7.19 6.33
N ARG A 262 1.29 8.01 7.06
CA ARG A 262 0.00 8.51 6.57
C ARG A 262 0.12 9.31 5.28
N MET A 263 1.14 10.17 5.20
CA MET A 263 1.40 10.96 4.00
C MET A 263 1.73 10.07 2.81
N ILE A 264 2.63 9.10 2.98
CA ILE A 264 3.05 8.24 1.86
C ILE A 264 1.91 7.33 1.40
N VAL A 265 1.18 6.71 2.34
CA VAL A 265 0.04 5.83 2.01
C VAL A 265 -1.11 6.63 1.38
N GLY A 266 -1.41 7.83 1.90
CA GLY A 266 -2.42 8.70 1.33
C GLY A 266 -2.06 9.17 -0.09
N ALA A 267 -0.79 9.52 -0.32
CA ALA A 267 -0.32 9.90 -1.65
C ALA A 267 -0.42 8.74 -2.66
N ASP A 268 0.00 7.53 -2.25
CA ASP A 268 -0.11 6.32 -3.08
C ASP A 268 -1.57 6.01 -3.45
N ALA A 269 -2.47 6.06 -2.45
CA ALA A 269 -3.90 5.84 -2.65
C ALA A 269 -4.52 6.84 -3.65
N LEU A 270 -4.20 8.14 -3.52
CA LEU A 270 -4.69 9.17 -4.45
C LEU A 270 -4.15 8.99 -5.87
N CYS A 271 -2.88 8.61 -6.02
CA CYS A 271 -2.30 8.34 -7.34
C CYS A 271 -3.01 7.16 -8.01
N TRP A 272 -3.24 6.07 -7.28
CA TRP A 272 -3.93 4.88 -7.79
C TRP A 272 -5.39 5.13 -8.12
N ARG A 273 -6.10 5.94 -7.32
CA ARG A 273 -7.49 6.30 -7.59
C ARG A 273 -7.65 6.94 -8.97
N LEU A 274 -6.76 7.86 -9.33
CA LEU A 274 -6.76 8.43 -10.68
C LEU A 274 -6.34 7.38 -11.72
N ALA A 275 -5.33 6.58 -11.41
CA ALA A 275 -4.78 5.57 -12.31
C ALA A 275 -5.84 4.54 -12.77
N VAL A 276 -6.89 4.31 -11.98
CA VAL A 276 -8.02 3.43 -12.36
C VAL A 276 -9.24 4.19 -12.88
N GLY A 277 -9.09 5.47 -13.25
CA GLY A 277 -10.19 6.27 -13.79
C GLY A 277 -11.28 6.63 -12.78
N ALA A 278 -11.09 6.33 -11.49
CA ALA A 278 -12.04 6.70 -10.45
C ALA A 278 -11.93 8.21 -10.15
N HIS A 279 -12.64 8.99 -10.95
CA HIS A 279 -12.68 10.43 -10.80
C HIS A 279 -13.41 10.84 -9.51
N HIS A 280 -13.01 11.98 -8.94
CA HIS A 280 -13.81 12.71 -7.96
C HIS A 280 -15.16 13.04 -8.61
N THR A 281 -16.17 12.26 -8.26
CA THR A 281 -17.53 12.41 -8.78
C THR A 281 -18.12 13.68 -8.18
N SER A 282 -18.05 14.77 -8.95
CA SER A 282 -19.10 15.77 -9.16
C SER A 282 -19.79 16.49 -7.99
N GLU A 283 -19.44 16.25 -6.73
CA GLU A 283 -19.94 17.03 -5.60
C GLU A 283 -18.76 17.52 -4.77
N GLY A 284 -18.65 18.85 -4.59
CA GLY A 284 -17.54 19.53 -3.93
C GLY A 284 -16.97 18.75 -2.73
N GLU A 285 -15.89 18.02 -2.97
CA GLU A 285 -15.35 17.03 -2.05
C GLU A 285 -14.61 17.74 -0.90
N LEU A 286 -15.37 18.13 0.12
CA LEU A 286 -14.92 18.84 1.32
C LEU A 286 -13.77 18.15 2.07
N TRP A 287 -13.55 16.85 1.82
CA TRP A 287 -12.53 16.04 2.47
C TRP A 287 -11.13 16.17 1.86
N LEU A 288 -11.04 16.61 0.61
CA LEU A 288 -9.77 16.70 -0.11
C LEU A 288 -8.84 17.78 0.49
N PRO A 289 -9.32 19.00 0.82
CA PRO A 289 -8.61 19.95 1.68
C PRO A 289 -7.97 19.34 2.94
N ASP A 290 -8.72 18.52 3.65
CA ASP A 290 -8.30 18.00 4.96
C ASP A 290 -7.27 16.88 4.83
N ILE A 291 -7.37 16.06 3.76
CA ILE A 291 -6.30 15.11 3.40
C ILE A 291 -5.03 15.86 3.06
N MET A 292 -5.12 16.97 2.35
CA MET A 292 -3.94 17.75 1.98
C MET A 292 -3.26 18.34 3.23
N GLN A 293 -4.02 18.86 4.20
CA GLN A 293 -3.43 19.25 5.49
C GLN A 293 -2.64 18.11 6.16
N HIS A 294 -3.11 16.86 6.00
CA HIS A 294 -2.42 15.67 6.50
C HIS A 294 -1.23 15.24 5.64
N LEU A 295 -1.34 15.27 4.31
CA LEU A 295 -0.24 14.96 3.39
C LEU A 295 0.93 15.93 3.53
N HIS A 296 0.70 17.13 4.03
CA HIS A 296 1.74 18.16 4.09
C HIS A 296 2.14 18.54 5.51
N GLY A 297 1.59 17.81 6.49
CA GLY A 297 2.02 17.85 7.89
C GLY A 297 2.24 19.27 8.40
N THR A 298 1.19 20.09 8.42
CA THR A 298 1.22 21.46 8.99
C THR A 298 2.47 22.30 8.68
N GLY A 299 3.00 22.22 7.45
CA GLY A 299 4.14 23.05 7.00
C GLY A 299 5.51 22.61 7.51
N ASN A 300 5.66 21.34 7.89
CA ASN A 300 6.92 20.82 8.43
C ASN A 300 7.91 20.44 7.32
N GLU A 301 8.70 21.41 6.85
CA GLU A 301 9.73 21.19 5.82
C GLU A 301 10.73 20.08 6.22
N CYS A 302 10.97 19.88 7.52
CA CYS A 302 11.83 18.81 8.04
C CYS A 302 11.33 17.41 7.66
N LEU A 303 10.01 17.21 7.50
CA LEU A 303 9.46 15.89 7.14
C LEU A 303 9.84 15.51 5.69
N LEU A 304 9.94 16.49 4.79
CA LEU A 304 10.34 16.24 3.40
C LEU A 304 11.81 15.77 3.32
N GLU A 305 12.67 16.23 4.23
CA GLU A 305 14.08 15.81 4.30
C GLU A 305 14.25 14.34 4.70
N GLU A 306 13.26 13.74 5.36
CA GLU A 306 13.25 12.32 5.74
C GLU A 306 12.69 11.40 4.63
N LEU A 307 12.18 11.98 3.54
CA LEU A 307 11.63 11.23 2.41
C LEU A 307 12.68 10.98 1.33
N SER A 308 12.54 9.84 0.68
CA SER A 308 13.22 9.59 -0.60
C SER A 308 12.62 10.46 -1.71
N VAL A 309 13.38 10.68 -2.78
CA VAL A 309 12.91 11.39 -3.98
C VAL A 309 11.64 10.75 -4.54
N SER A 310 11.58 9.42 -4.57
CA SER A 310 10.40 8.70 -5.05
C SER A 310 9.15 8.97 -4.21
N GLN A 311 9.28 9.04 -2.89
CA GLN A 311 8.17 9.41 -2.00
C GLN A 311 7.75 10.87 -2.21
N CYS A 312 8.71 11.79 -2.36
CA CYS A 312 8.41 13.20 -2.63
C CYS A 312 7.69 13.39 -3.99
N THR A 313 8.07 12.65 -5.03
CA THR A 313 7.39 12.73 -6.34
C THR A 313 5.98 12.15 -6.30
N SER A 314 5.73 11.09 -5.51
CA SER A 314 4.37 10.61 -5.24
C SER A 314 3.52 11.66 -4.53
N VAL A 315 4.08 12.33 -3.51
CA VAL A 315 3.38 13.41 -2.79
C VAL A 315 3.08 14.58 -3.74
N LEU A 316 4.05 14.97 -4.58
CA LEU A 316 3.83 16.00 -5.61
C LEU A 316 2.70 15.58 -6.56
N CYS A 317 2.77 14.37 -7.12
CA CYS A 317 1.78 13.84 -8.03
C CYS A 317 0.39 13.88 -7.37
N ALA A 318 0.22 13.21 -6.23
CA ALA A 318 -1.03 13.19 -5.46
C ALA A 318 -1.59 14.60 -5.18
N SER A 319 -0.71 15.55 -4.81
CA SER A 319 -1.10 16.93 -4.56
C SER A 319 -1.58 17.62 -5.85
N CYS A 320 -0.85 17.48 -6.94
CA CYS A 320 -1.26 18.01 -8.24
C CYS A 320 -2.61 17.43 -8.69
N LEU A 321 -2.83 16.13 -8.47
CA LEU A 321 -4.09 15.46 -8.80
C LEU A 321 -5.25 15.99 -7.96
N ALA A 322 -5.05 16.12 -6.66
CA ALA A 322 -6.05 16.65 -5.74
C ALA A 322 -6.46 18.09 -6.09
N PHE A 323 -5.53 18.91 -6.57
CA PHE A 323 -5.80 20.31 -6.91
C PHE A 323 -6.03 20.57 -8.39
N ALA A 324 -6.21 19.53 -9.20
CA ALA A 324 -6.46 19.71 -10.62
C ALA A 324 -7.84 20.38 -10.80
N PRO A 325 -7.94 21.50 -11.52
CA PRO A 325 -9.21 22.19 -11.71
C PRO A 325 -10.22 21.23 -12.35
N HIS A 326 -11.35 20.99 -11.67
CA HIS A 326 -12.44 20.21 -12.25
C HIS A 326 -13.09 21.02 -13.37
N PRO A 327 -13.40 20.42 -14.53
CA PRO A 327 -14.23 21.09 -15.52
C PRO A 327 -15.56 21.46 -14.83
N PRO A 328 -16.07 22.69 -15.02
CA PRO A 328 -17.33 23.10 -14.41
C PRO A 328 -18.44 22.20 -14.95
N THR A 329 -18.89 21.24 -14.16
CA THR A 329 -20.17 20.59 -14.36
C THR A 329 -21.23 21.60 -13.98
N TYR A 330 -22.04 21.99 -14.97
CA TYR A 330 -23.10 22.98 -14.88
C TYR A 330 -24.03 22.72 -13.68
N SER A 331 -23.83 23.45 -12.58
CA SER A 331 -24.86 24.08 -11.75
C SER A 331 -24.25 24.52 -10.42
N SER A 332 -24.41 25.80 -10.06
CA SER A 332 -23.89 26.48 -8.86
C SER A 332 -22.47 27.05 -8.96
N GLY A 333 -22.39 28.28 -9.50
CA GLY A 333 -21.17 29.07 -9.65
C GLY A 333 -20.67 29.71 -8.35
N ALA A 334 -20.46 28.95 -7.27
CA ALA A 334 -19.99 29.52 -6.01
C ALA A 334 -18.93 28.73 -5.22
N ILE A 335 -18.60 27.48 -5.58
CA ILE A 335 -17.74 26.64 -4.70
C ILE A 335 -16.44 26.17 -5.37
N ALA A 336 -16.38 26.06 -6.70
CA ALA A 336 -15.21 25.49 -7.39
C ALA A 336 -14.02 26.45 -7.54
N GLU A 337 -14.22 27.78 -7.49
CA GLU A 337 -13.14 28.77 -7.64
C GLU A 337 -12.32 28.99 -6.35
N GLY A 338 -12.81 28.53 -5.19
CA GLY A 338 -12.20 28.85 -3.89
C GLY A 338 -11.07 27.91 -3.44
N VAL A 339 -11.04 26.65 -3.90
CA VAL A 339 -10.10 25.65 -3.35
C VAL A 339 -8.75 25.70 -4.06
N ALA A 340 -8.69 25.78 -5.39
CA ALA A 340 -7.42 25.84 -6.12
C ALA A 340 -6.62 27.13 -5.84
N HIS A 341 -7.29 28.21 -5.41
CA HIS A 341 -6.67 29.52 -5.18
C HIS A 341 -6.36 29.85 -3.72
N SER A 342 -6.51 28.90 -2.78
CA SER A 342 -6.13 29.17 -1.39
C SER A 342 -4.61 29.29 -1.26
N PRO A 343 -4.09 30.39 -0.69
CA PRO A 343 -2.65 30.61 -0.48
C PRO A 343 -1.94 29.49 0.30
N GLN A 344 -2.69 28.71 1.08
CA GLN A 344 -2.16 27.61 1.88
C GLN A 344 -1.71 26.43 0.99
N TYR A 345 -2.42 26.12 -0.08
CA TYR A 345 -2.07 25.01 -0.98
C TYR A 345 -0.91 25.35 -1.90
N GLN A 346 -0.83 26.61 -2.33
CA GLN A 346 0.32 27.08 -3.10
C GLN A 346 1.61 26.96 -2.28
N ARG A 347 1.59 27.38 -1.00
CA ARG A 347 2.75 27.23 -0.09
C ARG A 347 3.21 25.77 0.04
N VAL A 348 2.25 24.86 0.11
CA VAL A 348 2.51 23.42 0.21
C VAL A 348 3.25 22.90 -1.04
N LEU A 349 2.72 23.17 -2.23
CA LEU A 349 3.33 22.73 -3.48
C LEU A 349 4.68 23.43 -3.68
N ASP A 350 4.81 24.70 -3.28
CA ASP A 350 6.06 25.45 -3.32
C ASP A 350 7.15 24.73 -2.51
N CYS A 351 6.84 24.20 -1.32
CA CYS A 351 7.81 23.47 -0.49
C CYS A 351 8.26 22.16 -1.15
N VAL A 352 7.32 21.34 -1.63
CA VAL A 352 7.63 20.05 -2.27
C VAL A 352 8.43 20.26 -3.56
N VAL A 353 8.00 21.19 -4.42
CA VAL A 353 8.69 21.50 -5.67
C VAL A 353 10.08 22.07 -5.41
N ARG A 354 10.24 22.96 -4.42
CA ARG A 354 11.57 23.49 -4.06
C ARG A 354 12.50 22.36 -3.63
N HIS A 355 12.02 21.48 -2.76
CA HIS A 355 12.79 20.34 -2.26
C HIS A 355 13.22 19.37 -3.38
N LEU A 356 12.31 19.08 -4.32
CA LEU A 356 12.58 18.23 -5.48
C LEU A 356 13.49 18.92 -6.51
N SER A 357 13.32 20.23 -6.72
CA SER A 357 14.13 21.00 -7.68
C SER A 357 15.62 21.03 -7.33
N GLN A 358 15.95 20.96 -6.04
CA GLN A 358 17.32 20.85 -5.56
C GLN A 358 17.94 19.46 -5.79
N ARG A 359 17.11 18.45 -6.09
CA ARG A 359 17.48 17.03 -6.24
C ARG A 359 17.21 16.47 -7.64
N VAL A 360 17.03 17.32 -8.65
CA VAL A 360 16.72 16.92 -10.03
C VAL A 360 17.64 15.80 -10.55
N ARG A 361 18.95 15.89 -10.30
CA ARG A 361 19.95 14.94 -10.81
C ARG A 361 19.84 13.50 -10.30
N VAL A 362 19.15 13.29 -9.18
CA VAL A 362 19.01 11.96 -8.55
C VAL A 362 17.63 11.34 -8.79
N HIS A 363 16.81 11.94 -9.66
CA HIS A 363 15.52 11.35 -10.06
C HIS A 363 15.76 10.13 -10.95
N SER A 364 15.01 9.06 -10.70
CA SER A 364 14.86 7.94 -11.62
C SER A 364 13.90 8.30 -12.78
N LEU A 365 13.84 7.45 -13.80
CA LEU A 365 12.86 7.59 -14.89
C LEU A 365 11.42 7.51 -14.34
N GLY A 366 11.12 6.52 -13.48
CA GLY A 366 9.82 6.42 -12.82
C GLY A 366 9.45 7.64 -11.96
N ASP A 367 10.41 8.23 -11.24
CA ASP A 367 10.16 9.45 -10.47
C ASP A 367 9.82 10.64 -11.38
N THR A 368 10.47 10.72 -12.53
CA THR A 368 10.21 11.73 -13.54
C THR A 368 8.81 11.57 -14.12
N VAL A 369 8.43 10.37 -14.53
CA VAL A 369 7.07 10.09 -15.05
C VAL A 369 6.00 10.44 -14.02
N CYS A 370 6.20 10.08 -12.75
CA CYS A 370 5.25 10.38 -11.67
C CYS A 370 5.09 11.89 -11.46
N ALA A 371 6.19 12.64 -11.39
CA ALA A 371 6.15 14.10 -11.26
C ALA A 371 5.47 14.76 -12.48
N LEU A 372 5.79 14.30 -13.69
CA LEU A 372 5.24 14.81 -14.94
C LEU A 372 3.74 14.49 -15.09
N ALA A 373 3.27 13.32 -14.64
CA ALA A 373 1.85 12.96 -14.66
C ALA A 373 1.01 13.96 -13.84
N GLY A 374 1.45 14.29 -12.62
CA GLY A 374 0.80 15.30 -11.80
C GLY A 374 0.77 16.68 -12.48
N ILE A 375 1.91 17.12 -13.03
CA ILE A 375 2.05 18.41 -13.71
C ILE A 375 1.20 18.48 -14.98
N LEU A 376 1.11 17.40 -15.75
CA LEU A 376 0.28 17.32 -16.95
C LEU A 376 -1.20 17.54 -16.64
N ILE A 377 -1.66 17.01 -15.51
CA ILE A 377 -3.06 17.07 -15.08
C ILE A 377 -3.40 18.41 -14.41
N ASN A 378 -2.44 19.05 -13.75
CA ASN A 378 -2.62 20.32 -13.04
C ASN A 378 -2.01 21.50 -13.83
N THR A 379 -2.86 22.19 -14.60
CA THR A 379 -2.45 23.32 -15.44
C THR A 379 -1.85 24.48 -14.65
N GLU A 380 -2.33 24.74 -13.44
CA GLU A 380 -1.79 25.82 -12.59
C GLU A 380 -0.37 25.47 -12.12
N ALA A 381 -0.15 24.22 -11.68
CA ALA A 381 1.16 23.73 -11.30
C ALA A 381 2.14 23.77 -12.48
N ARG A 382 1.71 23.39 -13.69
CA ARG A 382 2.52 23.47 -14.91
C ARG A 382 3.02 24.89 -15.19
N LEU A 383 2.13 25.89 -15.06
CA LEU A 383 2.48 27.29 -15.30
C LEU A 383 3.39 27.86 -14.20
N ARG A 384 3.05 27.63 -12.93
CA ARG A 384 3.78 28.18 -11.77
C ARG A 384 5.17 27.59 -11.62
N TYR A 385 5.29 26.27 -11.77
CA TYR A 385 6.51 25.54 -11.46
C TYR A 385 7.36 25.19 -12.68
N ARG A 386 7.13 25.84 -13.84
CA ARG A 386 7.74 25.56 -15.14
C ARG A 386 9.24 25.22 -15.13
N LYS A 387 10.03 25.83 -14.26
CA LYS A 387 11.49 25.55 -14.16
C LYS A 387 11.80 24.12 -13.75
N TYR A 388 11.00 23.54 -12.86
CA TYR A 388 11.22 22.20 -12.32
C TYR A 388 11.04 21.08 -13.37
N PRO A 389 9.90 20.95 -14.08
CA PRO A 389 9.74 19.92 -15.09
C PRO A 389 10.69 20.10 -16.28
N LEU A 390 11.08 21.34 -16.62
CA LEU A 390 12.11 21.58 -17.64
C LEU A 390 13.46 21.01 -17.20
N ALA A 391 13.89 21.32 -15.97
CA ALA A 391 15.15 20.79 -15.43
C ALA A 391 15.14 19.26 -15.32
N LEU A 392 13.99 18.65 -14.96
CA LEU A 392 13.83 17.19 -14.98
C LEU A 392 14.05 16.61 -16.38
N LEU A 393 13.40 17.18 -17.40
CA LEU A 393 13.55 16.71 -18.78
C LEU A 393 14.98 16.87 -19.31
N GLU A 394 15.66 17.97 -18.94
CA GLU A 394 17.07 18.17 -19.26
C GLU A 394 17.95 17.10 -18.60
N SER A 395 17.74 16.84 -17.31
CA SER A 395 18.47 15.80 -16.58
C SER A 395 18.22 14.41 -17.16
N CYS A 396 16.97 14.08 -17.52
CA CYS A 396 16.67 12.81 -18.18
C CYS A 396 17.34 12.72 -19.54
N ARG A 397 17.35 13.80 -20.33
CA ARG A 397 18.06 13.83 -21.61
C ARG A 397 19.56 13.58 -21.43
N ASP A 398 20.17 14.17 -20.41
CA ASP A 398 21.58 13.97 -20.11
C ASP A 398 21.86 12.52 -19.68
N GLN A 399 21.03 11.94 -18.80
CA GLN A 399 21.09 10.52 -18.41
C GLN A 399 20.98 9.59 -19.63
N ILE A 400 19.97 9.82 -20.48
CA ILE A 400 19.77 9.05 -21.72
C ILE A 400 21.01 9.11 -22.62
N ARG A 401 21.66 10.27 -22.76
CA ARG A 401 22.87 10.44 -23.58
C ARG A 401 24.11 9.78 -22.97
N GLU A 402 24.22 9.78 -21.65
CA GLU A 402 25.31 9.09 -20.94
C GLU A 402 25.22 7.57 -21.12
N GLU A 403 24.02 7.00 -21.07
CA GLU A 403 23.78 5.56 -21.31
C GLU A 403 24.20 5.12 -22.72
N ILE A 404 23.95 5.95 -23.75
CA ILE A 404 24.41 5.71 -25.14
C ILE A 404 25.94 5.67 -25.22
N SER A 405 26.60 6.55 -24.46
CA SER A 405 28.04 6.78 -24.56
C SER A 405 28.86 5.70 -23.83
N SER A 406 28.22 4.92 -22.94
CA SER A 406 28.86 3.84 -22.19
C SER A 406 27.96 2.59 -22.12
N PRO A 407 27.80 1.87 -23.25
CA PRO A 407 26.96 0.67 -23.34
C PRO A 407 27.65 -0.50 -22.62
N GLY A 408 27.49 -0.56 -21.30
CA GLY A 408 28.13 -1.58 -20.47
C GLY A 408 27.69 -1.57 -19.00
N SER A 409 27.00 -0.52 -18.55
CA SER A 409 26.30 -0.51 -17.27
C SER A 409 24.81 -0.41 -17.53
N LEU A 410 24.02 -1.49 -17.39
CA LEU A 410 22.62 -1.39 -16.96
C LEU A 410 22.00 -2.75 -16.67
N ASN A 411 21.54 -2.87 -15.43
CA ASN A 411 20.54 -3.82 -14.98
C ASN A 411 19.24 -3.59 -15.75
N THR A 412 18.62 -4.66 -16.21
CA THR A 412 17.38 -4.75 -17.00
C THR A 412 16.09 -4.34 -16.25
N GLU A 413 16.15 -3.38 -15.33
CA GLU A 413 14.96 -2.86 -14.63
C GLU A 413 14.28 -1.67 -15.36
N GLY A 414 14.87 -1.17 -16.47
CA GLY A 414 14.49 0.11 -17.09
C GLY A 414 13.49 0.10 -18.25
N ASP A 415 13.09 -1.05 -18.80
CA ASP A 415 12.30 -1.07 -20.05
C ASP A 415 10.87 -0.53 -19.88
N ALA A 416 10.21 -0.87 -18.77
CA ALA A 416 8.84 -0.41 -18.49
C ALA A 416 8.79 1.09 -18.16
N ASP A 417 9.77 1.58 -17.37
CA ASP A 417 9.87 2.99 -17.02
C ASP A 417 10.26 3.86 -18.22
N ALA A 418 11.16 3.37 -19.08
CA ALA A 418 11.53 4.04 -20.33
C ALA A 418 10.33 4.13 -21.30
N GLN A 419 9.54 3.07 -21.43
CA GLN A 419 8.32 3.09 -22.23
C GLN A 419 7.28 4.05 -21.63
N ALA A 420 7.07 4.00 -20.31
CA ALA A 420 6.16 4.91 -19.63
C ALA A 420 6.59 6.38 -19.79
N LEU A 421 7.90 6.65 -19.77
CA LEU A 421 8.46 7.97 -20.05
C LEU A 421 8.23 8.38 -21.51
N ALA A 422 8.48 7.51 -22.48
CA ALA A 422 8.23 7.79 -23.89
C ALA A 422 6.77 8.22 -24.12
N ASP A 423 5.83 7.48 -23.55
CA ASP A 423 4.40 7.76 -23.65
C ASP A 423 4.05 9.10 -22.96
N MET A 424 4.59 9.35 -21.76
CA MET A 424 4.38 10.60 -21.03
C MET A 424 4.93 11.82 -21.81
N LEU A 425 6.09 11.69 -22.46
CA LEU A 425 6.71 12.77 -23.24
C LEU A 425 5.87 13.12 -24.48
N VAL A 426 5.35 12.11 -25.18
CA VAL A 426 4.43 12.31 -26.32
C VAL A 426 3.17 13.05 -25.88
N GLN A 427 2.66 12.72 -24.70
CA GLN A 427 1.46 13.37 -24.15
C GLN A 427 1.73 14.80 -23.70
N LEU A 428 2.82 15.04 -22.98
CA LEU A 428 3.25 16.39 -22.63
C LEU A 428 3.44 17.26 -23.87
N GLY A 429 4.07 16.71 -24.91
CA GLY A 429 4.31 17.37 -26.18
C GLY A 429 3.06 17.73 -26.98
N SER A 430 1.97 16.97 -26.81
CA SER A 430 0.69 17.21 -27.50
C SER A 430 -0.35 17.93 -26.63
N SER A 431 0.00 18.23 -25.38
CA SER A 431 -0.95 18.77 -24.39
C SER A 431 -1.15 20.27 -24.43
N PHE A 432 -0.08 21.03 -24.60
CA PHE A 432 -0.08 22.50 -24.60
C PHE A 432 0.94 23.02 -25.61
N ASP A 433 0.77 24.25 -26.08
CA ASP A 433 1.77 24.96 -26.88
C ASP A 433 2.65 25.81 -25.95
N ASP A 434 3.62 25.16 -25.31
CA ASP A 434 4.59 25.81 -24.41
C ASP A 434 5.98 25.18 -24.51
N ASP A 435 6.98 25.82 -23.91
CA ASP A 435 8.37 25.33 -23.94
C ASP A 435 8.49 23.92 -23.33
N LEU A 436 7.66 23.57 -22.34
CA LEU A 436 7.69 22.23 -21.74
C LEU A 436 7.27 21.17 -22.77
N ALA A 437 6.24 21.45 -23.57
CA ALA A 437 5.83 20.58 -24.67
C ALA A 437 6.93 20.46 -25.74
N ASN A 438 7.56 21.57 -26.10
CA ASN A 438 8.66 21.58 -27.08
C ASN A 438 9.86 20.76 -26.60
N VAL A 439 10.27 20.92 -25.34
CA VAL A 439 11.36 20.12 -24.75
C VAL A 439 10.96 18.65 -24.63
N ALA A 440 9.73 18.33 -24.22
CA ALA A 440 9.25 16.96 -24.15
C ALA A 440 9.29 16.25 -25.51
N LEU A 441 8.86 16.92 -26.59
CA LEU A 441 8.97 16.38 -27.95
C LEU A 441 10.43 16.19 -28.38
N SER A 442 11.34 17.09 -27.99
CA SER A 442 12.77 16.95 -28.27
C SER A 442 13.34 15.71 -27.58
N VAL A 443 13.07 15.53 -26.29
CA VAL A 443 13.55 14.38 -25.51
C VAL A 443 12.92 13.08 -26.03
N SER A 444 11.63 13.10 -26.40
CA SER A 444 10.94 11.94 -26.99
C SER A 444 11.61 11.46 -28.28
N ARG A 445 12.00 12.38 -29.17
CA ARG A 445 12.72 12.03 -30.41
C ARG A 445 14.08 11.42 -30.14
N GLU A 446 14.82 11.96 -29.15
CA GLU A 446 16.12 11.41 -28.77
C GLU A 446 15.97 9.99 -28.20
N LEU A 447 14.98 9.76 -27.33
CA LEU A 447 14.68 8.44 -26.78
C LEU A 447 14.29 7.42 -27.88
N GLN A 448 13.46 7.83 -28.84
CA GLN A 448 13.06 6.98 -29.97
C GLN A 448 14.22 6.64 -30.91
N ALA A 449 15.12 7.59 -31.17
CA ALA A 449 16.31 7.35 -32.00
C ALA A 449 17.20 6.27 -31.38
N ILE A 450 17.26 6.20 -30.04
CA ILE A 450 18.05 5.22 -29.30
C ILE A 450 17.39 3.84 -29.35
N GLN A 451 16.08 3.77 -29.08
CA GLN A 451 15.32 2.52 -29.15
C GLN A 451 15.36 1.90 -30.56
N GLY A 452 15.27 2.73 -31.61
CA GLY A 452 15.41 2.28 -32.99
C GLY A 452 16.80 1.74 -33.34
N SER A 453 17.87 2.33 -32.78
CA SER A 453 19.25 1.89 -33.01
C SER A 453 19.62 0.59 -32.28
N MET A 454 18.88 0.23 -31.23
CA MET A 454 19.08 -1.01 -30.47
C MET A 454 18.30 -2.20 -31.06
N GLY A 455 17.18 -1.97 -31.75
CA GLY A 455 16.38 -3.02 -32.39
C GLY A 455 16.89 -3.51 -33.75
N GLU A 456 17.89 -2.83 -34.34
CA GLU A 456 18.55 -3.21 -35.61
C GLU A 456 19.88 -3.98 -35.41
N LYS A 457 20.22 -4.35 -34.17
CA LYS A 457 21.31 -5.28 -33.82
C LYS A 457 20.73 -6.58 -33.30
#